data_AF-T1C6D1-F1
#
_entry.id   AF-T1C6D1-F1
#
_cell.length_a   1.000
_cell.length_b   1.000
_cell.length_c   1.000
_cell.angle_alpha   90.00
_cell.angle_beta   90.00
_cell.angle_gamma   90.00
#
_symmetry.space_group_name_H-M   'P 1'
#
loop_
_entity.id
_entity.type
_entity.pdbx_description
1 polymer ?
#
loop_
_entity_poly.entity_id
_entity_poly.type
_entity_poly.pdbx_seq_one_letter_code
_entity_poly.pdbx_strand_id
1 'polypeptide(L)'
;LSTIGDISKMLVPFLGADVGRVIFSLGTIGAAMVAAIVVSLACAWGFGEVTGYRHSLEQQPLEAPWFYGIYAFAVIVGAAVVDLVPNLVQLNIGVEVMNALMLPLVLGFLVALAFKALPPEHRLKGPYAWVVVAVSMLTAGLGVYGGLTGIHLF
;
A
#
# COMPACT_ATOMS: atom_id res chain seq x y z
N LEU A 1 16.61 14.75 -9.93
CA LEU A 1 16.70 13.74 -8.84
C LEU A 1 16.12 12.45 -9.37
N SER A 2 16.94 11.58 -9.95
CA SER A 2 16.45 10.50 -10.83
C SER A 2 16.86 9.09 -10.41
N THR A 3 17.53 8.91 -9.27
CA THR A 3 17.96 7.57 -8.82
C THR A 3 18.10 7.50 -7.30
N ILE A 4 17.77 6.35 -6.71
CA ILE A 4 17.92 6.05 -5.26
C ILE A 4 19.36 6.31 -4.75
N GLY A 5 20.35 6.15 -5.63
CA GLY A 5 21.75 6.49 -5.35
C GLY A 5 21.99 7.97 -5.03
N ASP A 6 21.22 8.90 -5.58
CA ASP A 6 21.37 10.33 -5.29
C ASP A 6 20.84 10.72 -3.91
N ILE A 7 19.81 10.01 -3.41
CA ILE A 7 19.30 10.17 -2.04
C ILE A 7 20.38 9.75 -1.03
N SER A 8 21.09 8.65 -1.30
CA SER A 8 22.19 8.20 -0.45
C SER A 8 23.34 9.23 -0.37
N LYS A 9 23.65 9.91 -1.48
CA LYS A 9 24.71 10.95 -1.54
C LYS A 9 24.38 12.19 -0.71
N MET A 10 23.10 12.52 -0.55
CA MET A 10 22.65 13.65 0.26
C MET A 10 22.66 13.37 1.76
N LEU A 11 22.62 12.10 2.17
CA LEU A 11 22.68 11.68 3.57
C LEU A 11 24.13 11.55 4.10
N VAL A 12 25.11 11.47 3.20
CA VAL A 12 26.55 11.35 3.50
C VAL A 12 27.10 12.44 4.46
N PRO A 13 26.78 13.74 4.31
CA PRO A 13 27.43 14.77 5.12
C PRO A 13 26.96 14.83 6.58
N PHE A 14 25.84 14.19 6.94
CA PHE A 14 25.27 14.28 8.31
C PHE A 14 25.52 13.02 9.17
N LEU A 15 25.82 11.85 8.57
CA LEU A 15 25.90 10.57 9.28
C LEU A 15 27.16 9.75 8.99
N GLY A 16 28.01 10.18 8.04
CA GLY A 16 29.13 9.39 7.52
C GLY A 16 28.68 8.41 6.42
N ALA A 17 29.41 8.38 5.30
CA ALA A 17 29.02 7.66 4.08
C ALA A 17 28.70 6.18 4.31
N ASP A 18 29.48 5.51 5.16
CA ASP A 18 29.36 4.07 5.37
C ASP A 18 28.22 3.72 6.32
N VAL A 19 28.08 4.44 7.44
CA VAL A 19 27.03 4.18 8.45
C VAL A 19 25.65 4.55 7.91
N GLY A 20 25.52 5.70 7.24
CA GLY A 20 24.27 6.13 6.62
C GLY A 20 23.79 5.19 5.52
N ARG A 21 24.71 4.66 4.70
CA ARG A 21 24.37 3.69 3.65
C ARG A 21 23.91 2.35 4.23
N VAL A 22 24.58 1.86 5.28
CA VAL A 22 24.21 0.60 5.96
C VAL A 22 22.82 0.72 6.59
N ILE A 23 22.57 1.77 7.39
CA ILE A 23 21.26 1.95 8.05
C ILE A 23 20.15 2.16 7.01
N PHE A 24 20.39 2.96 5.97
CA PHE A 24 19.40 3.17 4.92
C PHE A 24 19.07 1.86 4.19
N SER A 25 20.09 1.09 3.80
CA SER A 25 19.88 -0.19 3.12
C SER A 25 19.13 -1.21 3.99
N LEU A 26 19.50 -1.33 5.27
CA LEU A 26 18.80 -2.19 6.23
C LEU A 26 17.34 -1.75 6.43
N GLY A 27 17.10 -0.44 6.54
CA GLY A 27 15.77 0.13 6.66
C GLY A 27 14.90 -0.15 5.44
N THR A 28 15.44 0.03 4.23
CA THR A 28 14.74 -0.27 2.97
C THR A 28 14.41 -1.76 2.85
N ILE A 29 15.35 -2.64 3.18
CA ILE A 29 15.13 -4.10 3.16
C ILE A 29 14.03 -4.49 4.16
N GLY A 30 14.09 -3.95 5.39
CA GLY A 30 13.07 -4.20 6.40
C GLY A 30 11.67 -3.74 5.97
N ALA A 31 11.55 -2.53 5.43
CA ALA A 31 10.29 -2.00 4.91
C ALA A 31 9.74 -2.86 3.75
N ALA A 32 10.60 -3.29 2.82
CA ALA A 32 10.22 -4.14 1.71
C ALA A 32 9.72 -5.53 2.18
N MET A 33 10.37 -6.12 3.18
CA MET A 33 9.93 -7.39 3.77
C MET A 33 8.54 -7.28 4.41
N VAL A 34 8.31 -6.25 5.21
CA VAL A 34 7.00 -6.01 5.85
C VAL A 34 5.92 -5.80 4.78
N ALA A 35 6.20 -4.98 3.76
CA ALA A 35 5.27 -4.75 2.67
C ALA A 35 4.91 -6.06 1.94
N ALA A 36 5.89 -6.91 1.63
CA ALA A 36 5.67 -8.18 0.97
C ALA A 36 4.78 -9.14 1.80
N ILE A 37 4.96 -9.18 3.11
CA ILE A 37 4.12 -9.99 4.02
C ILE A 37 2.68 -9.46 4.03
N VAL A 38 2.48 -8.15 4.23
CA VAL A 38 1.14 -7.54 4.29
C VAL A 38 0.38 -7.74 2.98
N VAL A 39 1.03 -7.52 1.84
CA VAL A 39 0.43 -7.74 0.51
C VAL A 39 0.06 -9.21 0.31
N SER A 40 0.92 -10.14 0.70
CA SER A 40 0.65 -11.59 0.57
C SER A 40 -0.54 -12.03 1.42
N LEU A 41 -0.64 -11.52 2.65
CA LEU A 41 -1.79 -11.78 3.53
C LEU A 41 -3.09 -11.19 2.94
N ALA A 42 -3.04 -9.96 2.45
CA ALA A 42 -4.20 -9.32 1.82
C ALA A 42 -4.66 -10.08 0.57
N CYS A 43 -3.72 -10.54 -0.28
CA CYS A 43 -4.03 -11.37 -1.44
C CYS A 43 -4.62 -12.72 -1.04
N ALA A 44 -4.03 -13.40 -0.05
CA ALA A 44 -4.55 -14.68 0.43
C ALA A 44 -5.98 -14.55 0.98
N TRP A 45 -6.24 -13.49 1.76
CA TRP A 45 -7.57 -13.23 2.31
C TRP A 45 -8.58 -12.84 1.24
N GLY A 46 -8.22 -11.93 0.33
CA GLY A 46 -9.09 -11.52 -0.78
C GLY A 46 -9.41 -12.68 -1.74
N PHE A 47 -8.42 -13.51 -2.07
CA PHE A 47 -8.66 -14.70 -2.89
C PHE A 47 -9.49 -15.75 -2.15
N GLY A 48 -9.27 -15.92 -0.84
CA GLY A 48 -10.08 -16.80 0.01
C GLY A 48 -11.55 -16.38 0.09
N GLU A 49 -11.83 -15.07 0.13
CA GLU A 49 -13.19 -14.53 0.13
C GLU A 49 -13.89 -14.71 -1.23
N VAL A 50 -13.16 -14.47 -2.34
CA VAL A 50 -13.70 -14.62 -3.71
C VAL A 50 -13.92 -16.07 -4.11
N THR A 51 -13.02 -16.98 -3.72
CA THR A 51 -13.16 -18.42 -4.03
C THR A 51 -14.23 -19.11 -3.21
N GLY A 52 -14.90 -18.40 -2.30
CA GLY A 52 -16.03 -18.92 -1.54
C GLY A 52 -15.63 -20.07 -0.62
N TYR A 53 -14.35 -20.17 -0.24
CA TYR A 53 -13.87 -21.13 0.76
C TYR A 53 -14.35 -20.67 2.13
N ARG A 54 -15.65 -20.86 2.37
CA ARG A 54 -16.34 -20.52 3.59
C ARG A 54 -15.74 -21.36 4.72
N HIS A 55 -15.25 -20.68 5.75
CA HIS A 55 -15.01 -21.25 7.08
C HIS A 55 -14.11 -22.49 7.11
N SER A 56 -12.81 -22.30 6.95
CA SER A 56 -11.86 -23.04 7.78
C SER A 56 -11.05 -22.04 8.61
N LEU A 57 -11.76 -21.45 9.57
CA LEU A 57 -11.26 -20.53 10.60
C LEU A 57 -10.48 -21.28 11.71
N GLU A 58 -9.93 -22.47 11.44
CA GLU A 58 -9.35 -23.34 12.47
C GLU A 58 -8.03 -24.02 12.11
N GLN A 59 -7.45 -23.80 10.92
CA GLN A 59 -6.18 -24.45 10.58
C GLN A 59 -5.08 -23.43 10.27
N GLN A 60 -4.39 -23.11 11.37
CA GLN A 60 -2.97 -22.77 11.49
C GLN A 60 -2.44 -21.57 10.69
N PRO A 61 -2.05 -20.47 11.39
CA PRO A 61 -1.39 -19.34 10.76
C PRO A 61 0.04 -19.65 10.24
N LEU A 62 0.52 -20.90 10.35
CA LEU A 62 1.91 -21.28 10.02
C LEU A 62 2.09 -22.51 9.11
N GLU A 63 1.04 -23.16 8.61
CA GLU A 63 1.18 -24.44 7.87
C GLU A 63 0.68 -24.43 6.41
N ALA A 64 0.36 -23.26 5.83
CA ALA A 64 -0.13 -23.17 4.46
C ALA A 64 1.03 -22.98 3.44
N PRO A 65 1.40 -23.99 2.62
CA PRO A 65 2.34 -23.83 1.50
C PRO A 65 1.86 -22.79 0.47
N TRP A 66 0.56 -22.49 0.48
CA TRP A 66 -0.05 -21.43 -0.32
C TRP A 66 0.40 -20.03 0.09
N PHE A 67 0.69 -19.78 1.37
CA PHE A 67 1.20 -18.48 1.85
C PHE A 67 2.59 -18.20 1.28
N TYR A 68 3.50 -19.16 1.43
CA TYR A 68 4.83 -19.08 0.83
C TYR A 68 4.78 -19.06 -0.70
N GLY A 69 3.80 -19.74 -1.30
CA GLY A 69 3.54 -19.70 -2.75
C GLY A 69 3.11 -18.33 -3.25
N ILE A 70 2.09 -17.70 -2.63
CA ILE A 70 1.66 -16.34 -2.97
C ILE A 70 2.78 -15.34 -2.70
N TYR A 71 3.48 -15.46 -1.56
CA TYR A 71 4.60 -14.60 -1.21
C TYR A 71 5.73 -14.69 -2.24
N ALA A 72 6.21 -15.90 -2.55
CA ALA A 72 7.25 -16.11 -3.54
C ALA A 72 6.79 -15.64 -4.92
N PHE A 73 5.54 -15.90 -5.30
CA PHE A 73 4.97 -15.43 -6.55
C PHE A 73 4.92 -13.91 -6.62
N ALA A 74 4.41 -13.22 -5.59
CA ALA A 74 4.36 -11.76 -5.54
C ALA A 74 5.75 -11.13 -5.60
N VAL A 75 6.74 -11.71 -4.90
CA VAL A 75 8.13 -11.25 -4.94
C VAL A 75 8.76 -11.48 -6.32
N ILE A 76 8.57 -12.66 -6.92
CA ILE A 76 9.11 -12.98 -8.26
C ILE A 76 8.49 -12.09 -9.33
N VAL A 77 7.17 -11.90 -9.32
CA VAL A 77 6.48 -11.02 -10.26
C VAL A 77 6.94 -9.58 -10.06
N GLY A 78 7.04 -9.11 -8.81
CA GLY A 78 7.57 -7.78 -8.50
C GLY A 78 8.99 -7.60 -9.03
N ALA A 79 9.88 -8.58 -8.83
CA ALA A 79 11.25 -8.55 -9.34
C ALA A 79 11.30 -8.54 -10.87
N ALA A 80 10.48 -9.35 -11.54
CA ALA A 80 10.40 -9.39 -13.00
C ALA A 80 9.87 -8.08 -13.61
N VAL A 81 8.83 -7.50 -13.00
CA VAL A 81 8.29 -6.19 -13.42
C VAL A 81 9.33 -5.10 -13.27
N VAL A 82 10.07 -5.12 -12.15
CA VAL A 82 11.17 -4.17 -11.92
C VAL A 82 12.29 -4.33 -12.94
N ASP A 83 12.65 -5.56 -13.30
CA ASP A 83 13.71 -5.85 -14.28
C ASP A 83 13.32 -5.42 -15.72
N LEU A 84 12.04 -5.53 -16.08
CA LEU A 84 11.55 -5.12 -17.40
C LEU A 84 11.42 -3.59 -17.56
N VAL A 85 11.36 -2.82 -16.47
CA VAL A 85 11.07 -1.38 -16.54
C VAL A 85 12.35 -0.55 -16.44
N PRO A 86 12.75 0.17 -17.51
CA PRO A 86 14.00 0.93 -17.54
C PRO A 86 13.99 2.16 -16.61
N ASN A 87 12.81 2.56 -16.10
CA ASN A 87 12.67 3.77 -15.30
C ASN A 87 11.84 3.52 -14.02
N LEU A 88 12.54 3.07 -12.98
CA LEU A 88 11.99 2.78 -11.65
C LEU A 88 11.18 3.95 -11.05
N VAL A 89 11.59 5.17 -11.36
CA VAL A 89 10.89 6.38 -10.87
C VAL A 89 9.50 6.48 -11.49
N GLN A 90 9.38 6.20 -12.78
CA GLN A 90 8.09 6.23 -13.47
C GLN A 90 7.16 5.11 -12.98
N LEU A 91 7.72 3.93 -12.72
CA LEU A 91 6.98 2.82 -12.11
C LEU A 91 6.46 3.20 -10.72
N ASN A 92 7.31 3.76 -9.87
CA ASN A 92 6.91 4.16 -8.52
C ASN A 92 5.82 5.24 -8.54
N ILE A 93 5.98 6.26 -9.38
CA ILE A 93 4.96 7.31 -9.55
C ILE A 93 3.65 6.68 -10.06
N GLY A 94 3.71 5.77 -11.03
CA GLY A 94 2.52 5.07 -11.53
C GLY A 94 1.79 4.27 -10.45
N VAL A 95 2.52 3.58 -9.57
CA VAL A 95 1.95 2.86 -8.41
C VAL A 95 1.32 3.84 -7.41
N GLU A 96 1.97 4.95 -7.12
CA GLU A 96 1.45 5.99 -6.23
C GLU A 96 0.17 6.64 -6.78
N VAL A 97 0.15 6.94 -8.08
CA VAL A 97 -1.04 7.47 -8.79
C VAL A 97 -2.19 6.47 -8.73
N MET A 98 -1.93 5.19 -9.02
CA MET A 98 -2.94 4.14 -8.93
C MET A 98 -3.51 4.04 -7.52
N ASN A 99 -2.63 4.03 -6.50
CA ASN A 99 -3.04 4.01 -5.10
C ASN A 99 -3.89 5.24 -4.73
N ALA A 100 -3.49 6.43 -5.17
CA ALA A 100 -4.21 7.67 -4.93
C ALA A 100 -5.60 7.69 -5.56
N LEU A 101 -5.77 7.06 -6.73
CA LEU A 101 -7.06 6.86 -7.38
C LEU A 101 -7.91 5.77 -6.71
N MET A 102 -7.30 4.79 -6.03
CA MET A 102 -8.03 3.79 -5.24
C MET A 102 -8.52 4.33 -3.90
N LEU A 103 -7.86 5.34 -3.31
CA LEU A 103 -8.30 5.97 -2.05
C LEU A 103 -9.78 6.43 -2.04
N PRO A 104 -10.30 7.20 -3.02
CA PRO A 104 -11.71 7.60 -3.03
C PRO A 104 -12.66 6.40 -3.05
N LEU A 105 -12.30 5.33 -3.76
CA LEU A 105 -13.10 4.11 -3.83
C LEU A 105 -13.16 3.41 -2.47
N VAL A 106 -11.99 3.19 -1.85
CA VAL A 106 -11.87 2.51 -0.55
C VAL A 106 -12.52 3.34 0.55
N LEU A 107 -12.23 4.64 0.63
CA LEU A 107 -12.84 5.54 1.62
C LEU A 107 -14.34 5.67 1.41
N GLY A 108 -14.81 5.74 0.15
CA GLY A 108 -16.22 5.78 -0.18
C GLY A 108 -16.96 4.54 0.33
N PHE A 109 -16.40 3.34 0.11
CA PHE A 109 -16.96 2.10 0.65
C PHE A 109 -16.93 2.06 2.18
N LEU A 110 -15.82 2.46 2.80
CA LEU A 110 -15.70 2.48 4.27
C LEU A 110 -16.72 3.44 4.90
N VAL A 111 -16.89 4.64 4.35
CA VAL A 111 -17.89 5.61 4.82
C VAL A 111 -19.30 5.05 4.61
N ALA A 112 -19.61 4.48 3.44
CA ALA A 112 -20.91 3.87 3.17
C ALA A 112 -21.22 2.71 4.14
N LEU A 113 -20.24 1.84 4.43
CA LEU A 113 -20.35 0.79 5.44
C LEU A 113 -20.55 1.39 6.82
N ALA A 114 -19.82 2.44 7.17
CA ALA A 114 -19.93 3.07 8.48
C ALA A 114 -21.31 3.70 8.73
N PHE A 115 -22.00 4.15 7.67
CA PHE A 115 -23.38 4.63 7.78
C PHE A 115 -24.44 3.52 7.78
N LYS A 116 -24.19 2.40 7.08
CA LYS A 116 -25.17 1.34 6.82
C LYS A 116 -25.04 0.11 7.74
N ALA A 117 -23.82 -0.27 8.12
CA ALA A 117 -23.51 -1.53 8.80
C ALA A 117 -23.20 -1.38 10.30
N LEU A 118 -22.95 -0.16 10.80
CA LEU A 118 -22.64 0.03 12.23
C LEU A 118 -23.91 -0.02 13.13
N PRO A 119 -23.84 -0.65 14.32
CA PRO A 119 -24.92 -0.65 15.31
C PRO A 119 -25.33 0.77 15.70
N PRO A 120 -26.62 1.05 15.96
CA PRO A 120 -27.16 2.40 16.19
C PRO A 120 -26.50 3.19 17.32
N GLU A 121 -25.73 2.54 18.19
CA GLU A 121 -24.96 3.11 19.30
C GLU A 121 -23.61 3.71 18.86
N HIS A 122 -22.99 3.18 17.79
CA HIS A 122 -21.69 3.63 17.27
C HIS A 122 -21.76 4.27 15.88
N ARG A 123 -22.97 4.38 15.29
CA ARG A 123 -23.16 5.08 14.01
C ARG A 123 -22.59 6.49 14.09
N LEU A 124 -21.95 6.93 13.02
CA LEU A 124 -21.55 8.32 12.85
C LEU A 124 -22.80 9.22 12.97
N LYS A 125 -22.95 9.89 14.11
CA LYS A 125 -24.06 10.80 14.41
C LYS A 125 -23.52 12.21 14.65
N GLY A 126 -24.28 13.20 14.17
CA GLY A 126 -24.02 14.60 14.43
C GLY A 126 -22.73 15.14 13.79
N PRO A 127 -22.00 16.07 14.46
CA PRO A 127 -20.88 16.79 13.86
C PRO A 127 -19.69 15.89 13.51
N TYR A 128 -19.48 14.80 14.24
CA TYR A 128 -18.40 13.84 13.96
C TYR A 128 -18.57 13.15 12.60
N ALA A 129 -19.82 12.86 12.20
CA ALA A 129 -20.13 12.33 10.87
C ALA A 129 -19.70 13.28 9.75
N TRP A 130 -19.94 14.57 9.97
CA TRP A 130 -19.60 15.62 9.01
C TRP A 130 -18.09 15.80 8.90
N VAL A 131 -17.36 15.73 10.03
CA VAL A 131 -15.89 15.76 10.04
C VAL A 131 -15.31 14.56 9.28
N VAL A 132 -15.80 13.35 9.53
CA VAL A 132 -15.30 12.15 8.84
C VAL A 132 -15.58 12.21 7.34
N VAL A 133 -16.76 12.66 6.94
CA VAL A 133 -17.10 12.85 5.51
C VAL A 133 -16.23 13.95 4.90
N ALA A 134 -16.03 15.08 5.58
CA ALA A 134 -15.21 16.18 5.10
C ALA A 134 -13.74 15.77 4.96
N VAL A 135 -13.16 15.09 5.96
CA VAL A 135 -11.78 14.60 5.92
C VAL A 135 -11.63 13.52 4.84
N SER A 136 -12.61 12.62 4.69
CA SER A 136 -12.58 11.59 3.65
C SER A 136 -12.69 12.20 2.26
N MET A 137 -13.58 13.18 2.05
CA MET A 137 -13.71 13.93 0.80
C MET A 137 -12.47 14.74 0.49
N LEU A 138 -11.86 15.39 1.50
CA LEU A 138 -10.63 16.15 1.33
C LEU A 138 -9.47 15.22 0.95
N THR A 139 -9.32 14.09 1.65
CA THR A 139 -8.27 13.10 1.38
C THR A 139 -8.44 12.46 0.01
N ALA A 140 -9.67 12.10 -0.35
CA ALA A 140 -10.03 11.60 -1.67
C ALA A 140 -9.77 12.64 -2.77
N GLY A 141 -10.17 13.90 -2.55
CA GLY A 141 -9.96 14.99 -3.49
C GLY A 141 -8.49 15.31 -3.70
N LEU A 142 -7.71 15.36 -2.62
CA LEU A 142 -6.26 15.52 -2.67
C LEU A 142 -5.57 14.33 -3.34
N GLY A 143 -6.02 13.10 -3.08
CA GLY A 143 -5.53 11.89 -3.74
C GLY A 143 -5.78 11.91 -5.24
N VAL A 144 -7.00 12.24 -5.67
CA VAL A 144 -7.34 12.36 -7.09
C VAL A 144 -6.58 13.51 -7.75
N TYR A 145 -6.46 14.66 -7.08
CA TYR A 145 -5.69 15.80 -7.58
C TYR A 145 -4.20 15.44 -7.73
N GLY A 146 -3.61 14.78 -6.74
CA GLY A 146 -2.23 14.28 -6.78
C GLY A 146 -2.03 13.24 -7.89
N GLY A 147 -2.99 12.33 -8.06
CA GLY A 147 -2.96 11.33 -9.14
C GLY A 147 -3.02 11.97 -10.53
N LEU A 148 -3.94 12.91 -10.74
CA LEU A 148 -4.09 13.61 -12.02
C LEU A 148 -2.88 14.50 -12.35
N THR A 149 -2.37 15.24 -11.37
CA THR A 149 -1.16 16.06 -11.56
C THR A 149 0.08 15.21 -11.81
N GLY A 150 0.19 14.05 -11.15
CA GLY A 150 1.23 13.06 -11.41
C GLY A 150 1.19 12.49 -12.83
N ILE A 151 0.00 12.26 -13.40
CA ILE A 151 -0.18 11.84 -14.80
C ILE A 151 0.17 12.97 -15.78
N HIS A 152 -0.16 14.22 -15.44
CA HIS A 152 0.10 15.39 -16.30
C HIS A 152 1.56 15.85 -16.32
N LEU A 153 2.40 15.38 -15.40
CA LEU A 153 3.85 15.64 -15.37
C LEU A 153 4.65 14.71 -16.31
N PHE A 154 3.96 13.85 -17.07
CA PHE A 154 4.51 12.93 -18.08
C PHE A 154 4.23 13.38 -19.51
#